data_AF-X1GAQ1-F1
#
_entry.id   AF-X1GAQ1-F1
#
_cell.length_a   1.000
_cell.length_b   1.000
_cell.length_c   1.000
_cell.angle_alpha   90.00
_cell.angle_beta   90.00
_cell.angle_gamma   90.00
#
_symmetry.space_group_name_H-M   'P 1'
#
loop_
_entity.id
_entity.type
_entity.pdbx_description
1 polymer ?
#
loop_
_entity_poly.entity_id
_entity_poly.type
_entity_poly.pdbx_seq_one_letter_code
_entity_poly.pdbx_strand_id
1 'polypeptide(L)' 'MDKFGSLLAFVRTAETRSFVASARLLGMSASAVGKSVAKLEAELGVRLFER' A
#
# COMPACT_ATOMS: atom_id res chain seq x y z
N MET A 1 -7.86 -10.52 7.12
CA MET A 1 -8.02 -11.07 5.77
C MET A 1 -8.53 -9.93 4.90
N ASP A 2 -7.76 -9.28 4.03
CA ASP A 2 -6.79 -9.81 3.04
C ASP A 2 -5.35 -9.32 3.21
N LYS A 3 -4.41 -10.24 3.43
CA LYS A 3 -2.96 -9.95 3.47
C LYS A 3 -2.37 -9.68 2.08
N PHE A 4 -2.90 -10.37 1.06
CA PHE A 4 -2.47 -10.19 -0.33
C PHE A 4 -2.80 -8.79 -0.87
N GLY A 5 -3.93 -8.21 -0.48
CA GLY A 5 -4.28 -6.83 -0.86
C GLY A 5 -3.30 -5.81 -0.28
N SER A 6 -2.90 -5.97 0.99
CA SER A 6 -1.89 -5.12 1.64
C SER A 6 -0.51 -5.22 0.98
N LEU A 7 -0.09 -6.44 0.67
CA LEU A 7 1.19 -6.69 0.01
C LEU A 7 1.20 -6.13 -1.42
N LEU A 8 0.12 -6.32 -2.17
CA LEU A 8 -0.01 -5.80 -3.52
C LEU A 8 -0.04 -4.26 -3.53
N ALA A 9 -0.75 -3.65 -2.58
CA ALA A 9 -0.72 -2.20 -2.37
C ALA A 9 0.69 -1.69 -2.09
N PHE A 10 1.47 -2.39 -1.26
CA PHE A 10 2.87 -2.06 -1.01
C PHE A 10 3.73 -2.18 -2.27
N VAL A 11 3.73 -3.33 -2.96
CA VAL A 11 4.55 -3.56 -4.16
C VAL A 11 4.23 -2.54 -5.25
N ARG A 12 2.94 -2.30 -5.57
CA ARG A 12 2.56 -1.32 -6.59
C ARG A 12 2.94 0.11 -6.21
N THR A 13 2.90 0.44 -4.92
CA THR A 13 3.32 1.77 -4.44
C THR A 13 4.84 1.91 -4.52
N ALA A 14 5.60 0.85 -4.24
CA ALA A 14 7.06 0.86 -4.40
C ALA A 14 7.48 0.97 -5.88
N GLU A 15 6.80 0.26 -6.78
CA GLU A 15 7.05 0.34 -8.23
C GLU A 15 6.74 1.73 -8.81
N THR A 16 5.58 2.29 -8.45
CA THR A 16 5.13 3.59 -8.99
C THR A 16 5.68 4.79 -8.24
N ARG A 17 6.25 4.59 -7.05
CA ARG A 17 6.65 5.62 -6.08
C ARG A 17 5.53 6.64 -5.80
N SER A 18 4.27 6.24 -5.95
CA SER A 18 3.12 7.14 -5.83
C SER A 18 1.87 6.38 -5.39
N PHE A 19 1.31 6.79 -4.24
CA PHE A 19 0.04 6.26 -3.75
C PHE A 19 -1.12 6.51 -4.71
N VAL A 20 -1.09 7.61 -5.46
CA VAL A 20 -2.14 7.95 -6.44
C VAL A 20 -2.03 7.08 -7.69
N ALA A 21 -0.82 6.87 -8.21
CA ALA A 21 -0.63 6.00 -9.38
C ALA A 21 -0.93 4.54 -9.05
N SER A 22 -0.43 4.04 -7.92
CA SER A 22 -0.75 2.70 -7.39
C SER A 22 -2.25 2.49 -7.22
N ALA A 23 -2.96 3.46 -6.66
CA ALA A 23 -4.42 3.39 -6.49
C ALA A 23 -5.17 3.25 -7.81
N ARG A 24 -4.77 3.98 -8.86
CA ARG A 24 -5.35 3.84 -10.20
C ARG A 24 -5.13 2.45 -10.78
N LEU A 25 -3.94 1.87 -10.59
CA LEU A 25 -3.62 0.52 -11.07
C LEU A 25 -4.39 -0.57 -10.31
N LEU A 26 -4.68 -0.35 -9.04
CA LEU A 26 -5.38 -1.29 -8.18
C LEU A 26 -6.90 -1.13 -8.21
N GLY A 27 -7.44 -0.13 -8.92
CA GLY A 27 -8.88 0.18 -8.89
C GLY A 27 -9.35 0.65 -7.50
N MET A 28 -8.45 1.25 -6.72
CA MET A 28 -8.68 1.69 -5.35
C MET A 28 -8.56 3.22 -5.24
N SER A 29 -8.92 3.77 -4.07
CA SER A 29 -8.57 5.15 -3.73
C SER A 29 -7.16 5.22 -3.13
N ALA A 30 -6.49 6.37 -3.27
CA ALA A 30 -5.16 6.59 -2.68
C ALA A 30 -5.17 6.38 -1.15
N SER A 31 -6.24 6.79 -0.47
CA SER A 31 -6.42 6.54 0.96
C SER A 31 -6.60 5.06 1.28
N ALA A 32 -7.26 4.27 0.42
CA ALA A 32 -7.39 2.83 0.62
C ALA A 32 -6.04 2.12 0.46
N VAL A 33 -5.22 2.52 -0.53
CA VAL A 33 -3.83 2.03 -0.66
C VAL A 33 -3.00 2.40 0.56
N GLY A 34 -3.09 3.66 1.04
CA GLY A 34 -2.42 4.11 2.24
C GLY A 34 -2.81 3.31 3.49
N LYS A 35 -4.10 3.03 3.69
CA LYS A 35 -4.59 2.19 4.80
C LYS A 35 -4.08 0.75 4.69
N SER A 36 -4.08 0.17 3.49
CA SER A 36 -3.55 -1.17 3.24
C SER A 36 -2.06 -1.28 3.57
N VAL A 37 -1.27 -0.28 3.18
CA VAL A 37 0.16 -0.20 3.51
C VAL A 37 0.38 0.03 5.00
N ALA A 38 -0.33 0.97 5.63
CA ALA A 38 -0.20 1.22 7.07
C ALA A 38 -0.56 -0.01 7.91
N LYS A 39 -1.54 -0.79 7.45
CA LYS A 39 -1.87 -2.07 8.06
C LYS A 39 -0.73 -3.08 7.93
N LEU A 40 -0.11 -3.17 6.77
CA LEU A 40 1.05 -4.04 6.56
C LEU A 40 2.23 -3.63 7.46
N GLU A 41 2.50 -2.33 7.55
CA GLU A 41 3.52 -1.78 8.47
C GLU A 41 3.22 -2.14 9.93
N ALA A 42 1.96 -2.03 10.36
CA ALA A 42 1.54 -2.40 11.71
C ALA A 42 1.66 -3.91 11.98
N GLU A 43 1.32 -4.77 11.01
CA GLU A 43 1.46 -6.22 11.12
C GLU A 43 2.94 -6.65 11.16
N LEU A 44 3.83 -5.95 10.46
CA LEU A 44 5.26 -6.24 10.42
C LEU A 44 6.05 -5.55 11.55
N GLY A 45 5.48 -4.53 12.20
CA GLY A 45 6.16 -3.72 13.20
C GLY A 45 7.27 -2.83 12.63
N VAL A 46 7.25 -2.55 11.33
CA VAL A 46 8.27 -1.73 10.63
C VAL A 46 7.62 -0.69 9.73
N ARG A 47 8.32 0.41 9.47
CA ARG A 47 7.93 1.38 8.45
C ARG A 47 8.54 0.96 7.10
N LEU A 48 7.70 0.84 6.09
CA LEU A 48 8.06 0.42 4.74
C LEU A 48 8.28 1.61 3.81
N PHE A 49 7.63 2.74 4.07
CA PHE A 49 7.87 4.00 3.36
C PHE A 49 8.21 5.13 4.33
N GLU A 50 9.23 5.90 3.97
CA GLU A 50 9.41 7.26 4.47
C GLU A 50 8.64 8.22 3.55
N ARG A 51 7.69 8.95 4.13
CA ARG A 51 6.78 9.87 3.45
C ARG A 51 7.03 11.30 3.91
#